data_AF-A0A1A8GCN2-F1
#
_entry.id   AF-A0A1A8GCN2-F1
#
_cell.length_a   1.000
_cell.length_b   1.000
_cell.length_c   1.000
_cell.angle_alpha   90.00
_cell.angle_beta   90.00
_cell.angle_gamma   90.00
#
_symmetry.space_group_name_H-M   'P 1'
#
loop_
_entity.id
_entity.type
_entity.pdbx_description
1 polymer ?
#
loop_
_entity_poly.entity_id
_entity_poly.type
_entity_poly.pdbx_seq_one_letter_code
_entity_poly.pdbx_strand_id
1 'polypeptide(L)'
;VPAEIYAHGTQYWFIGCAYILGLLIPAHVFIPVLYRLHLTSAYQYLELRFSKTVRICGTLTFIFQMVVYMGVCVYTPAFALNAVTGFELWGAVLTTGLVCMLYTTIGGLKAVIWTDVFQTVVMFAGQLAVIVVGVQRTGGVSEVWRKVLEGNRISGV
;
A
#
# COMPACT_ATOMS: atom_id res chain seq x y z
N VAL A 1 5.54 1.23 8.57
CA VAL A 1 6.85 1.01 7.90
C VAL A 1 7.96 1.90 8.49
N PRO A 2 7.88 3.25 8.53
CA PRO A 2 8.98 4.05 9.06
C PRO A 2 9.23 3.82 10.56
N ALA A 3 8.15 3.72 11.36
CA ALA A 3 8.23 3.38 12.78
C ALA A 3 8.82 1.99 13.03
N GLU A 4 8.47 1.01 12.18
CA GLU A 4 8.99 -0.35 12.25
C GLU A 4 10.50 -0.40 11.99
N ILE A 5 10.96 0.29 10.94
CA ILE A 5 12.39 0.41 10.60
C ILE A 5 13.16 1.14 11.71
N TYR A 6 12.52 2.12 12.36
CA TYR A 6 13.12 2.83 13.49
C TYR A 6 13.28 1.94 14.74
N ALA A 7 12.33 1.03 14.99
CA ALA A 7 12.32 0.15 16.16
C ALA A 7 13.12 -1.15 15.96
N HIS A 8 13.05 -1.77 14.79
CA HIS A 8 13.60 -3.09 14.49
C HIS A 8 14.76 -3.08 13.48
N GLY A 9 15.16 -1.91 12.99
CA GLY A 9 16.32 -1.72 12.12
C GLY A 9 16.06 -1.99 10.64
N THR A 10 17.13 -2.17 9.88
CA THR A 10 17.13 -2.25 8.40
C THR A 10 16.56 -3.56 7.83
N GLN A 11 16.23 -4.56 8.66
CA GLN A 11 15.80 -5.88 8.21
C GLN A 11 14.53 -5.87 7.35
N TYR A 12 13.64 -4.88 7.56
CA TYR A 12 12.42 -4.73 6.79
C TYR A 12 12.67 -4.57 5.27
N TRP A 13 13.86 -4.11 4.86
CA TRP A 13 14.23 -3.99 3.45
C TRP A 13 14.23 -5.32 2.70
N PHE A 14 14.54 -6.44 3.37
CA PHE A 14 14.53 -7.77 2.75
C PHE A 14 13.15 -8.17 2.22
N ILE A 15 12.09 -7.71 2.91
CA ILE A 15 10.70 -7.95 2.47
C ILE A 15 10.46 -7.25 1.12
N GLY A 16 10.97 -6.04 0.92
CA GLY A 16 10.88 -5.33 -0.35
C GLY A 16 11.52 -6.10 -1.51
N CYS A 17 12.73 -6.63 -1.30
CA CYS A 17 13.40 -7.48 -2.28
C CYS A 17 12.61 -8.76 -2.58
N ALA A 18 12.06 -9.41 -1.55
CA ALA A 18 11.24 -10.60 -1.70
C ALA A 18 9.96 -10.33 -2.51
N TYR A 19 9.34 -9.17 -2.34
CA TYR A 19 8.17 -8.77 -3.14
C TYR A 19 8.49 -8.64 -4.63
N ILE A 20 9.66 -8.10 -5.01
CA ILE A 20 10.06 -8.00 -6.42
C ILE A 20 10.11 -9.39 -7.06
N LEU A 21 10.74 -10.36 -6.40
CA LEU A 21 10.80 -11.74 -6.86
C LEU A 21 9.41 -12.40 -6.84
N GLY A 22 8.63 -12.13 -5.80
CA GLY A 22 7.26 -12.62 -5.64
C GLY A 22 6.32 -12.13 -6.73
N LEU A 23 6.54 -10.96 -7.32
CA LEU A 23 5.75 -10.41 -8.43
C LEU A 23 6.07 -11.04 -9.79
N LEU A 24 7.28 -11.59 -9.97
CA LEU A 24 7.68 -12.26 -11.22
C LEU A 24 6.82 -13.51 -11.49
N ILE A 25 6.47 -14.26 -10.44
CA ILE A 25 5.70 -15.51 -10.58
C ILE A 25 4.26 -15.23 -11.08
N PRO A 26 3.46 -14.34 -10.45
CA PRO A 26 2.17 -13.89 -10.99
C PRO A 26 2.27 -13.34 -12.40
N ALA A 27 3.27 -12.51 -12.67
CA ALA A 27 3.43 -11.85 -13.97
C ALA A 27 3.66 -12.84 -15.12
N HIS A 28 4.48 -13.88 -14.90
CA HIS A 28 4.82 -14.84 -15.95
C HIS A 28 3.90 -16.07 -16.00
N VAL A 29 3.24 -16.44 -14.91
CA VAL A 29 2.43 -17.66 -14.85
C VAL A 29 0.94 -17.34 -14.83
N PHE A 30 0.51 -16.47 -13.92
CA PHE A 30 -0.92 -16.24 -13.68
C PHE A 30 -1.55 -15.30 -14.71
N ILE A 31 -0.87 -14.19 -15.06
CA ILE A 31 -1.35 -13.24 -16.06
C ILE A 31 -1.60 -13.89 -17.43
N PRO A 32 -0.66 -14.66 -18.03
CA PRO A 32 -0.92 -15.26 -19.35
C PRO A 32 -2.02 -16.31 -19.32
N VAL A 33 -2.19 -17.04 -18.21
CA VAL A 33 -3.28 -18.00 -18.06
C VAL A 33 -4.62 -17.26 -18.01
N LEU A 34 -4.75 -16.24 -17.16
CA LEU A 34 -5.99 -15.46 -17.05
C LEU A 34 -6.35 -14.77 -18.37
N TYR A 35 -5.36 -14.23 -19.07
CA TYR A 35 -5.56 -13.54 -20.36
C TYR A 35 -6.00 -14.50 -21.46
N ARG A 36 -5.39 -15.69 -21.56
CA ARG A 36 -5.78 -16.72 -22.56
C ARG A 36 -7.23 -17.19 -22.38
N LEU A 37 -7.70 -17.27 -21.13
CA LEU A 37 -9.08 -17.67 -20.82
C LEU A 37 -10.08 -16.50 -20.92
N HIS A 38 -9.65 -15.28 -21.28
CA HIS A 38 -10.48 -14.06 -21.35
C HIS A 38 -11.34 -13.84 -20.09
N LEU A 39 -10.80 -14.19 -18.93
CA LEU A 39 -11.52 -14.04 -17.66
C LEU A 39 -11.44 -12.60 -17.16
N THR A 40 -12.57 -12.06 -16.74
CA THR A 40 -12.66 -10.72 -16.15
C THR A 40 -12.43 -10.73 -14.64
N SER A 41 -12.51 -11.90 -14.00
CA SER A 41 -12.25 -12.07 -12.57
C SER A 41 -11.47 -13.36 -12.29
N ALA A 42 -10.48 -13.30 -11.40
CA ALA A 42 -9.74 -14.47 -10.94
C ALA A 42 -10.65 -15.55 -10.32
N TYR A 43 -11.80 -15.17 -9.75
CA TYR A 43 -12.76 -16.11 -9.18
C TYR A 43 -13.56 -16.89 -10.22
N GLN A 44 -13.65 -16.42 -11.46
CA GLN A 44 -14.23 -17.21 -12.56
C GLN A 44 -13.35 -18.42 -12.89
N TYR A 45 -12.04 -18.32 -12.70
CA TYR A 45 -11.15 -19.46 -12.85
C TYR A 45 -11.46 -20.57 -11.83
N LEU A 46 -11.78 -20.19 -10.58
CA LEU A 46 -12.20 -21.13 -9.54
C LEU A 46 -13.50 -21.85 -9.89
N GLU A 47 -14.44 -21.18 -10.55
CA GLU A 47 -15.68 -21.79 -11.02
C GLU A 47 -15.42 -22.82 -12.13
N LEU A 48 -14.59 -22.46 -13.12
CA LEU A 48 -14.22 -23.36 -14.23
C LEU A 48 -13.47 -24.61 -13.74
N ARG A 49 -12.67 -24.48 -12.68
CA ARG A 49 -11.85 -25.58 -12.17
C ARG A 49 -12.56 -26.46 -11.14
N PHE A 50 -13.41 -25.89 -10.28
CA PHE A 50 -14.01 -26.60 -9.15
C PHE A 50 -15.53 -26.64 -9.24
N SER A 51 -16.20 -25.52 -8.93
CA SER A 51 -17.66 -25.37 -9.01
C SER A 51 -18.10 -23.94 -8.65
N LYS A 52 -19.36 -23.62 -8.93
CA LYS A 52 -19.98 -22.34 -8.58
C LYS A 52 -19.99 -22.06 -7.07
N THR A 53 -20.11 -23.09 -6.23
CA THR A 53 -20.09 -22.94 -4.76
C THR A 53 -18.75 -22.40 -4.29
N VAL A 54 -17.64 -22.91 -4.82
CA VAL A 54 -16.29 -22.45 -4.47
C VAL A 54 -16.07 -21.00 -4.90
N ARG A 55 -16.59 -20.60 -6.07
CA ARG A 55 -16.56 -19.20 -6.52
C ARG A 55 -17.28 -18.27 -5.55
N ILE A 56 -18.48 -18.63 -5.10
CA ILE A 56 -19.26 -17.80 -4.18
C ILE A 56 -18.55 -17.69 -2.83
N CYS A 57 -18.10 -18.80 -2.26
CA CYS A 57 -17.35 -18.79 -1.00
C CYS A 57 -16.08 -17.92 -1.10
N GLY A 58 -15.28 -18.11 -2.15
CA GLY A 58 -14.05 -17.32 -2.35
C GLY A 58 -14.31 -15.83 -2.56
N THR A 59 -15.36 -15.47 -3.31
CA THR A 59 -15.74 -14.08 -3.53
C THR A 59 -16.22 -13.42 -2.24
N LEU A 60 -17.03 -14.11 -1.44
CA LEU A 60 -17.53 -13.60 -0.16
C LEU A 60 -16.40 -13.37 0.84
N THR A 61 -15.48 -14.34 0.99
CA THR A 61 -14.31 -14.19 1.86
C THR A 61 -13.44 -13.01 1.41
N PHE A 62 -13.24 -12.83 0.10
CA PHE A 62 -12.48 -11.71 -0.42
C PHE A 62 -13.15 -10.36 -0.16
N ILE A 63 -14.46 -10.24 -0.43
CA ILE A 63 -15.20 -9.01 -0.15
C ILE A 63 -15.10 -8.66 1.34
N PHE A 64 -15.29 -9.64 2.21
CA PHE A 64 -15.18 -9.44 3.66
C PHE A 64 -13.78 -8.96 4.06
N GLN A 65 -12.72 -9.64 3.59
CA GLN A 65 -11.34 -9.24 3.83
C GLN A 65 -11.08 -7.82 3.32
N MET A 66 -11.59 -7.48 2.13
CA MET A 66 -11.33 -6.20 1.49
C MET A 66 -12.06 -5.04 2.18
N VAL A 67 -13.27 -5.26 2.70
CA VAL A 67 -13.98 -4.27 3.52
C VAL A 67 -13.18 -3.94 4.79
N VAL A 68 -12.70 -4.95 5.50
CA VAL A 68 -11.89 -4.76 6.72
C VAL A 68 -10.58 -4.04 6.37
N TYR A 69 -9.89 -4.49 5.33
CA TYR A 69 -8.63 -3.90 4.89
C TYR A 69 -8.79 -2.43 4.48
N MET A 70 -9.79 -2.11 3.65
CA MET A 70 -10.04 -0.74 3.21
C MET A 70 -10.41 0.19 4.37
N GLY A 71 -11.13 -0.31 5.38
CA GLY A 71 -11.40 0.44 6.61
C GLY A 71 -10.12 0.87 7.32
N VAL A 72 -9.16 -0.06 7.49
CA VAL A 72 -7.84 0.24 8.08
C VAL A 72 -7.05 1.22 7.21
N CYS A 73 -7.09 1.06 5.88
CA CYS A 73 -6.40 1.93 4.93
C CYS A 73 -6.88 3.37 4.95
N VAL A 74 -8.18 3.63 5.20
CA VAL A 74 -8.72 4.99 5.33
C VAL A 74 -8.49 5.55 6.74
N TYR A 75 -8.60 4.72 7.77
CA TYR A 75 -8.41 5.12 9.16
C TYR A 75 -6.97 5.58 9.46
N THR A 76 -5.97 4.84 8.97
CA THR A 76 -4.55 5.12 9.25
C THR A 76 -4.10 6.54 8.88
N PRO A 77 -4.32 7.05 7.66
CA PRO A 77 -3.95 8.41 7.31
C PRO A 77 -4.80 9.47 8.03
N ALA A 78 -6.09 9.19 8.29
CA ALA A 78 -6.94 10.10 9.05
C ALA A 78 -6.44 10.26 10.49
N PHE A 79 -6.00 9.16 11.13
CA PHE A 79 -5.37 9.18 12.44
C PHE A 79 -4.05 9.96 12.44
N ALA A 80 -3.20 9.75 11.45
CA ALA A 80 -1.96 10.51 11.28
C ALA A 80 -2.24 12.01 11.08
N LEU A 81 -3.27 12.37 10.32
CA LEU A 81 -3.68 13.76 10.11
C LEU A 81 -4.19 14.38 11.42
N ASN A 82 -5.08 13.70 12.15
CA ASN A 82 -5.57 14.14 13.45
C ASN A 82 -4.43 14.43 14.43
N ALA A 83 -3.38 13.60 14.45
CA ALA A 83 -2.23 13.79 15.33
C ALA A 83 -1.42 15.06 15.02
N VAL A 84 -1.41 15.53 13.77
CA VAL A 84 -0.60 16.70 13.35
C VAL A 84 -1.42 17.98 13.31
N THR A 85 -2.70 17.92 12.90
CA THR A 85 -3.54 19.11 12.72
C THR A 85 -4.60 19.29 13.81
N GLY A 86 -4.84 18.28 14.65
CA GLY A 86 -5.93 18.29 15.64
C GLY A 86 -7.34 18.18 15.03
N PHE A 87 -7.45 17.92 13.72
CA PHE A 87 -8.72 17.87 13.01
C PHE A 87 -9.58 16.68 13.43
N GLU A 88 -10.90 16.84 13.46
CA GLU A 88 -11.85 15.80 13.90
C GLU A 88 -11.73 14.54 13.03
N LEU A 89 -11.43 13.40 13.67
CA LEU A 89 -11.07 12.14 13.01
C LEU A 89 -12.21 11.63 12.11
N TRP A 90 -13.46 11.67 12.57
CA TRP A 90 -14.59 11.17 11.80
C TRP A 90 -14.88 12.05 10.60
N GLY A 91 -14.75 13.38 10.73
CA GLY A 91 -14.83 14.31 9.62
C GLY A 91 -13.83 14.02 8.50
N ALA A 92 -12.58 13.70 8.85
CA ALA A 92 -11.56 13.34 7.86
C ALA A 92 -11.88 12.01 7.15
N VAL A 93 -12.30 10.98 7.90
CA VAL A 93 -12.69 9.67 7.34
C VAL A 93 -13.91 9.81 6.41
N LEU A 94 -14.95 10.52 6.85
CA LEU A 94 -16.17 10.73 6.06
C LEU A 94 -15.88 11.52 4.79
N THR A 95 -15.10 12.59 4.87
CA THR A 95 -14.79 13.44 3.71
C THR A 95 -13.96 12.68 2.68
N THR A 96 -12.91 11.99 3.13
CA THR A 96 -12.05 11.19 2.22
C THR A 96 -12.82 10.03 1.60
N GLY A 97 -13.66 9.33 2.36
CA GLY A 97 -14.53 8.28 1.85
C GLY A 97 -15.54 8.78 0.82
N LEU A 98 -16.17 9.93 1.08
CA LEU A 98 -17.13 10.54 0.15
C LEU A 98 -16.46 10.95 -1.16
N VAL A 99 -15.33 11.65 -1.09
CA VAL A 99 -14.56 12.04 -2.29
C VAL A 99 -14.14 10.79 -3.07
N CYS A 100 -13.65 9.76 -2.39
CA CYS A 100 -13.27 8.48 -2.98
C CYS A 100 -14.44 7.81 -3.72
N MET A 101 -15.60 7.75 -3.07
CA MET A 101 -16.81 7.19 -3.67
C MET A 101 -17.22 7.97 -4.92
N LEU A 102 -17.22 9.30 -4.86
CA LEU A 102 -17.67 10.15 -5.96
C LEU A 102 -16.78 10.01 -7.21
N TYR A 103 -15.45 10.12 -7.07
CA TYR A 103 -14.59 10.00 -8.24
C TYR A 103 -14.57 8.56 -8.80
N THR A 104 -14.75 7.55 -7.95
CA THR A 104 -14.79 6.15 -8.36
C THR A 104 -16.06 5.84 -9.14
N THR A 105 -17.23 6.32 -8.70
CA THR A 105 -18.50 6.08 -9.39
C THR A 105 -18.59 6.82 -10.73
N ILE A 106 -18.07 8.06 -10.82
CA ILE A 106 -18.11 8.86 -12.04
C ILE A 106 -17.09 8.37 -13.07
N GLY A 107 -15.88 8.03 -12.63
CA GLY A 107 -14.76 7.79 -13.53
C GLY A 107 -14.48 6.32 -13.86
N GLY A 108 -15.04 5.38 -13.10
CA GLY A 108 -14.80 3.95 -13.25
C GLY A 108 -13.32 3.56 -13.12
N LEU A 109 -12.96 2.36 -13.58
CA LEU A 109 -11.60 1.82 -13.40
C LEU A 109 -10.50 2.70 -14.03
N LYS A 110 -10.78 3.37 -15.15
CA LYS A 110 -9.80 4.23 -15.82
C LYS A 110 -9.43 5.45 -14.97
N ALA A 111 -10.41 6.09 -14.34
CA ALA A 111 -10.13 7.23 -13.47
C ALA A 111 -9.37 6.79 -12.22
N VAL A 112 -9.72 5.64 -11.64
CA VAL A 112 -9.02 5.08 -10.48
C VAL A 112 -7.54 4.87 -10.79
N ILE A 113 -7.20 4.33 -11.96
CA ILE A 113 -5.79 4.13 -12.38
C ILE A 113 -5.06 5.48 -12.46
N TRP A 114 -5.67 6.50 -13.07
CA TRP A 114 -5.04 7.82 -13.16
C TRP A 114 -4.85 8.48 -11.80
N THR A 115 -5.82 8.36 -10.89
CA THR A 115 -5.67 8.86 -9.52
C THR A 115 -4.57 8.12 -8.76
N ASP A 116 -4.40 6.81 -8.98
CA ASP A 116 -3.36 5.99 -8.33
C ASP A 116 -1.95 6.37 -8.82
N VAL A 117 -1.78 6.63 -10.11
CA VAL A 117 -0.52 7.15 -10.67
C VAL A 117 -0.17 8.50 -10.04
N PHE A 118 -1.13 9.43 -9.98
CA PHE A 118 -0.90 10.73 -9.36
C PHE A 118 -0.55 10.60 -7.86
N GLN A 119 -1.30 9.77 -7.12
CA GLN A 119 -1.04 9.51 -5.72
C GLN A 119 0.35 8.92 -5.49
N THR A 120 0.77 7.97 -6.32
CA THR A 120 2.11 7.37 -6.26
C THR A 120 3.20 8.43 -6.40
N VAL A 121 3.08 9.32 -7.40
CA VAL A 121 4.05 10.42 -7.61
C VAL A 121 4.10 11.36 -6.39
N VAL A 122 2.94 11.75 -5.85
CA VAL A 122 2.86 12.62 -4.67
C VAL A 122 3.47 11.96 -3.44
N MET A 123 3.21 10.67 -3.21
CA MET A 123 3.77 9.91 -2.09
C MET A 123 5.29 9.80 -2.18
N PHE A 124 5.83 9.53 -3.38
CA PHE A 124 7.29 9.50 -3.60
C PHE A 124 7.95 10.86 -3.37
N ALA A 125 7.34 11.95 -3.87
CA ALA A 125 7.84 13.30 -3.66
C ALA A 125 7.82 13.68 -2.17
N GLY A 126 6.74 13.37 -1.46
CA GLY A 126 6.62 13.60 -0.02
C GLY A 126 7.67 12.84 0.79
N GLN A 127 7.90 11.56 0.46
CA GLN A 127 8.93 10.74 1.09
C GLN A 127 10.33 11.33 0.87
N LEU A 128 10.65 11.76 -0.36
CA LEU A 128 11.94 12.38 -0.68
C LEU A 128 12.13 13.70 0.09
N ALA A 129 11.09 14.53 0.17
CA ALA A 129 11.13 15.79 0.92
C ALA A 129 11.42 15.56 2.41
N VAL A 130 10.76 14.56 3.03
CA VAL A 130 11.01 14.18 4.42
C VAL A 130 12.47 13.74 4.62
N ILE A 131 13.03 12.97 3.69
CA ILE A 131 14.44 12.53 3.76
C ILE A 131 15.39 13.73 3.67
N VAL A 132 15.19 14.63 2.69
CA VAL A 132 16.08 15.80 2.47
C VAL A 132 16.06 16.73 3.69
N VAL A 133 14.86 17.09 4.18
CA VAL A 133 14.73 17.94 5.37
C VAL A 133 15.29 17.24 6.61
N GLY A 134 15.05 15.93 6.75
CA GLY A 134 15.60 15.12 7.83
C GLY A 134 17.12 15.17 7.88
N VAL A 135 17.79 15.00 6.74
CA VAL A 135 19.26 15.05 6.60
C VAL A 135 19.80 16.45 6.90
N GLN A 136 19.15 17.50 6.38
CA GLN A 136 19.57 18.88 6.64
C GLN A 136 19.49 19.22 8.14
N ARG A 137 18.40 18.83 8.81
CA ARG A 137 18.20 19.07 10.24
C ARG A 137 19.15 18.29 11.14
N THR A 138 19.65 17.15 10.68
CA THR A 138 20.58 16.30 11.45
C THR A 138 22.04 16.70 11.30
N GLY A 139 22.37 17.68 10.44
CA GLY A 139 23.75 18.15 10.26
C GLY A 139 24.49 17.50 9.08
N GLY A 140 23.76 16.84 8.17
CA GLY A 140 24.31 16.23 6.95
C GLY A 140 24.31 14.70 6.96
N VAL A 141 24.58 14.10 5.79
CA VAL A 141 24.50 12.64 5.58
C VAL A 141 25.49 11.87 6.47
N SER A 142 26.68 12.42 6.70
CA SER A 142 27.68 11.81 7.58
C SER A 142 27.21 11.70 9.03
N GLU A 143 26.47 12.69 9.52
CA GLU A 143 25.96 12.69 10.90
C GLU A 143 24.77 11.75 11.05
N VAL A 144 23.94 11.61 10.02
CA VAL A 144 22.91 10.56 9.95
C VAL A 144 23.55 9.18 10.02
N TRP A 145 24.61 8.94 9.24
CA TRP A 145 25.30 7.65 9.23
C TRP A 145 25.93 7.32 10.59
N ARG A 146 26.53 8.33 11.24
CA ARG A 146 27.09 8.18 12.59
C ARG A 146 26.01 7.81 13.63
N LYS A 147 24.86 8.50 13.62
CA LYS A 147 23.73 8.21 14.53
C LYS A 147 23.12 6.83 14.29
N VAL A 148 23.09 6.37 13.04
CA VAL A 148 22.62 5.02 12.69
C VAL A 148 23.58 3.95 13.21
N LEU A 149 24.90 4.20 13.13
CA LEU A 149 25.93 3.32 13.69
C LEU A 149 25.89 3.29 15.23
N GLU A 150 25.84 4.45 15.88
CA GLU A 150 25.78 4.59 17.35
C GLU A 150 24.49 3.99 17.93
N GLY A 151 23.38 4.10 17.20
CA GLY A 151 22.10 3.52 17.59
C GLY A 151 21.98 2.01 17.40
N ASN A 152 23.01 1.34 16.87
CA ASN A 152 23.00 -0.08 16.49
C ASN A 152 21.79 -0.45 15.60
N ARG A 153 21.39 0.46 14.71
CA ARG A 153 20.18 0.32 13.87
C ARG A 153 20.44 -0.35 12.53
N ILE A 154 21.71 -0.70 12.27
CA ILE A 154 22.13 -1.52 11.14
C ILE A 154 22.13 -2.97 11.60
N SER A 155 20.97 -3.61 11.55
CA SER A 155 20.87 -5.06 11.76
C SER A 155 21.10 -5.74 10.42
N GLY A 156 22.31 -6.26 10.19
CA GLY A 156 22.65 -7.02 8.98
C GLY A 156 24.06 -6.85 8.40
N VAL A 157 25.00 -6.22 9.10
CA VAL A 157 26.45 -6.35 8.84
C VAL A 157 27.12 -6.90 10.09
#